data_AF-A0A4R7RIH2-F1
#
_entry.id   AF-A0A4R7RIH2-F1
#
_cell.length_a   1.000
_cell.length_b   1.000
_cell.length_c   1.000
_cell.angle_alpha   90.00
_cell.angle_beta   90.00
_cell.angle_gamma   90.00
#
_symmetry.space_group_name_H-M   'P 1'
#
loop_
_entity.id
_entity.type
_entity.pdbx_description
1 polymer ?
#
loop_
_entity_poly.entity_id
_entity_poly.type
_entity_poly.pdbx_seq_one_letter_code
_entity_poly.pdbx_strand_id
1 'polypeptide(L)'
;MTRDSEASLLDFCARQKSAFQESSWLDSRLVSAEEMATVCLFLAGVDWYGHKQSLIRLAQSFLPSPLPSFESLVQSVHFDCLRFSNMLKRRLLHA
;
A
#
# COMPACT_ATOMS: atom_id res chain seq x y z
N MET A 1 7.47 -2.20 -9.59
CA MET A 1 7.86 -1.68 -8.28
C MET A 1 9.32 -1.98 -8.10
N THR A 2 10.10 -0.94 -7.83
CA THR A 2 11.53 -1.10 -7.58
C THR A 2 11.77 -1.62 -6.16
N ARG A 3 12.96 -2.14 -5.88
CA ARG A 3 13.33 -2.56 -4.52
C ARG A 3 13.31 -1.38 -3.53
N ASP A 4 13.66 -0.19 -3.98
CA ASP A 4 13.68 1.01 -3.14
C ASP A 4 12.27 1.52 -2.84
N SER A 5 11.37 1.46 -3.83
CA SER A 5 9.93 1.73 -3.65
C SER A 5 9.33 0.76 -2.64
N GLU A 6 9.62 -0.54 -2.79
CA GLU A 6 9.16 -1.60 -1.87
C GLU A 6 9.64 -1.34 -0.43
N ALA A 7 10.94 -1.07 -0.24
CA ALA A 7 11.51 -0.77 1.07
C ALA A 7 10.87 0.48 1.71
N SER A 8 10.68 1.54 0.93
CA SER A 8 10.04 2.78 1.37
C SER A 8 8.59 2.56 1.80
N LEU A 9 7.84 1.77 1.03
CA LEU A 9 6.46 1.39 1.35
C LEU A 9 6.37 0.54 2.61
N LEU A 10 7.29 -0.40 2.81
CA LEU A 10 7.34 -1.22 4.02
C LEU A 10 7.57 -0.39 5.28
N ASP A 11 8.53 0.54 5.23
CA ASP A 11 8.81 1.42 6.36
C ASP A 11 7.65 2.39 6.62
N PHE A 12 7.02 2.90 5.56
CA PHE A 12 5.82 3.74 5.66
C PHE A 12 4.66 2.97 6.30
N CYS A 13 4.35 1.77 5.81
CA CYS A 13 3.27 0.93 6.36
C CYS A 13 3.53 0.57 7.82
N ALA A 14 4.78 0.31 8.20
CA ALA A 14 5.15 0.04 9.58
C ALA A 14 4.86 1.25 10.50
N ARG A 15 5.12 2.48 10.06
CA ARG A 15 4.76 3.71 10.81
C ARG A 15 3.24 3.90 10.90
N GLN A 16 2.52 3.57 9.83
CA GLN A 16 1.05 3.70 9.77
C GLN A 16 0.31 2.66 10.62
N LYS A 17 0.98 1.61 11.11
CA LYS A 17 0.41 0.68 12.10
C LYS A 17 0.13 1.37 13.44
N SER A 18 1.07 2.19 13.94
CA SER A 18 0.95 2.79 15.28
C SER A 18 0.07 4.04 15.29
N ALA A 19 0.07 4.80 14.19
CA ALA A 19 -0.76 5.99 14.02
C ALA A 19 -1.21 6.11 12.56
N PHE A 20 -2.35 5.51 12.23
CA PHE A 20 -2.92 5.63 10.89
C PHE A 20 -3.36 7.07 10.63
N GLN A 21 -2.80 7.70 9.59
CA GLN A 21 -3.08 9.08 9.20
C GLN A 21 -3.33 9.15 7.70
N GLU A 22 -4.60 9.24 7.27
CA GLU A 22 -4.98 9.23 5.85
C GLU A 22 -4.25 10.29 5.01
N SER A 23 -4.03 11.48 5.56
CA SER A 23 -3.31 12.57 4.87
C SER A 23 -1.88 12.20 4.49
N SER A 24 -1.19 11.38 5.30
CA SER A 24 0.18 10.93 5.00
C SER A 24 0.25 10.03 3.78
N TRP A 25 -0.84 9.32 3.44
CA TRP A 25 -0.91 8.48 2.25
C TRP A 25 -1.01 9.35 1.00
N LEU A 26 -1.81 10.43 1.05
CA LEU A 26 -2.04 11.35 -0.06
C LEU A 26 -0.82 12.23 -0.39
N ASP A 27 -0.05 12.62 0.62
CA ASP A 27 1.12 13.49 0.45
C ASP A 27 2.43 12.72 0.12
N SER A 28 2.36 11.40 0.12
CA SER A 28 3.53 10.54 -0.08
C SER A 28 4.03 10.62 -1.54
N ARG A 29 5.05 11.43 -1.79
CA ARG A 29 5.89 11.36 -3.01
C ARG A 29 6.89 10.18 -2.99
N LEU A 30 6.72 9.24 -2.06
CA LEU A 30 7.65 8.11 -1.85
C LEU A 30 7.66 7.16 -3.05
N VAL A 31 6.50 6.96 -3.67
CA VAL A 31 6.29 6.02 -4.77
C VAL A 31 5.28 6.58 -5.77
N SER A 32 5.12 5.90 -6.91
CA SER A 32 4.08 6.27 -7.88
C SER A 32 2.66 6.06 -7.32
N ALA A 33 1.70 6.76 -7.91
CA ALA A 33 0.29 6.66 -7.55
C ALA A 33 -0.24 5.21 -7.68
N GLU A 34 0.16 4.50 -8.74
CA GLU A 34 -0.21 3.09 -8.92
C GLU A 34 0.38 2.18 -7.84
N GLU A 35 1.64 2.39 -7.46
CA GLU A 35 2.29 1.61 -6.39
C GLU A 35 1.59 1.85 -5.04
N MET A 36 1.28 3.12 -4.71
CA MET A 36 0.56 3.46 -3.50
C MET A 36 -0.86 2.86 -3.49
N ALA A 37 -1.59 3.00 -4.59
CA ALA A 37 -2.92 2.42 -4.74
C ALA A 37 -2.91 0.90 -4.60
N THR A 38 -1.92 0.23 -5.20
CA THR A 38 -1.74 -1.23 -5.10
C THR A 38 -1.55 -1.65 -3.65
N VAL A 39 -0.68 -0.97 -2.89
CA VAL A 39 -0.48 -1.26 -1.46
C VAL A 39 -1.73 -0.97 -0.64
N CYS A 40 -2.45 0.13 -0.92
CA CYS A 40 -3.71 0.44 -0.25
C CYS A 40 -4.73 -0.69 -0.43
N LEU A 41 -4.93 -1.16 -1.67
CA LEU A 41 -5.85 -2.26 -1.98
C LEU A 41 -5.41 -3.58 -1.34
N PHE A 42 -4.11 -3.88 -1.37
CA PHE A 42 -3.55 -5.05 -0.71
C PHE A 42 -3.83 -5.04 0.80
N LEU A 43 -3.55 -3.91 1.48
CA LEU A 43 -3.77 -3.74 2.91
C LEU A 43 -5.26 -3.79 3.29
N ALA A 44 -6.13 -3.23 2.44
CA ALA A 44 -7.58 -3.35 2.61
C ALA A 44 -8.05 -4.81 2.51
N GLY A 45 -7.43 -5.61 1.63
CA GLY A 45 -7.72 -7.03 1.47
C GLY A 45 -7.36 -7.88 2.69
N VAL A 46 -6.31 -7.52 3.42
CA VAL A 46 -5.88 -8.20 4.65
C VAL A 46 -6.45 -7.57 5.94
N ASP A 47 -7.44 -6.70 5.80
CA ASP A 47 -8.10 -5.96 6.89
C ASP A 47 -7.11 -5.26 7.84
N TRP A 48 -6.25 -4.42 7.27
CA TRP A 48 -5.22 -3.70 8.00
C TRP A 48 -5.78 -2.84 9.14
N TYR A 49 -5.70 -3.36 10.37
CA TYR A 49 -6.12 -2.73 11.63
C TYR A 49 -7.51 -2.06 11.58
N GLY A 50 -8.46 -2.63 10.82
CA GLY A 50 -9.82 -2.10 10.68
C GLY A 50 -9.97 -0.89 9.75
N HIS A 51 -8.92 -0.50 9.01
CA HIS A 51 -8.92 0.65 8.11
C HIS A 51 -9.30 0.31 6.66
N LYS A 52 -9.94 -0.84 6.43
CA LYS A 52 -10.30 -1.33 5.09
C LYS A 52 -10.97 -0.27 4.20
N GLN A 53 -12.02 0.38 4.69
CA GLN A 53 -12.78 1.36 3.90
C GLN A 53 -11.97 2.62 3.58
N SER A 54 -11.12 3.06 4.52
CA SER A 54 -10.23 4.20 4.30
C SER A 54 -9.16 3.88 3.26
N LEU A 55 -8.56 2.70 3.32
CA LEU A 55 -7.57 2.24 2.34
C LEU A 55 -8.18 2.09 0.94
N ILE A 56 -9.41 1.59 0.80
CA ILE A 56 -10.11 1.55 -0.48
C ILE A 56 -10.32 2.97 -1.04
N ARG A 57 -10.79 3.92 -0.20
CA ARG A 57 -10.97 5.32 -0.61
C ARG A 57 -9.66 5.97 -1.03
N LEU A 58 -8.57 5.72 -0.30
CA LEU A 58 -7.24 6.19 -0.65
C LEU A 58 -6.80 5.63 -2.00
N ALA A 59 -6.92 4.33 -2.23
CA ALA A 59 -6.60 3.73 -3.53
C ALA A 59 -7.39 4.40 -4.68
N GLN A 60 -8.69 4.65 -4.47
CA GLN A 60 -9.54 5.31 -5.46
C GLN A 60 -9.12 6.75 -5.75
N SER A 61 -8.52 7.45 -4.78
CA SER A 61 -8.03 8.83 -4.98
C SER A 61 -6.80 8.92 -5.88
N PHE A 62 -6.04 7.83 -6.01
CA PHE A 62 -4.83 7.76 -6.84
C PHE A 62 -5.10 7.27 -8.25
N LEU A 63 -6.19 6.55 -8.47
CA LEU A 63 -6.45 5.83 -9.71
C LEU A 63 -7.41 6.60 -10.63
N PRO A 64 -7.21 6.50 -11.95
CA PRO A 64 -8.14 7.09 -12.91
C PRO A 64 -9.49 6.34 -12.90
N SER A 65 -10.53 7.02 -13.39
CA SER A 65 -11.83 6.40 -13.66
C SER A 65 -11.92 6.01 -15.14
N PRO A 66 -12.30 4.77 -15.49
CA PRO A 66 -12.75 3.69 -14.60
C PRO A 66 -11.60 3.03 -13.83
N LEU A 67 -11.91 2.56 -12.61
CA LEU A 67 -10.94 1.94 -11.72
C LEU A 67 -10.35 0.66 -12.32
N PRO A 68 -9.02 0.53 -12.44
CA PRO A 68 -8.38 -0.72 -12.83
C PRO A 68 -8.61 -1.80 -11.77
N SER A 69 -8.61 -3.07 -12.20
CA SER A 69 -8.70 -4.20 -11.27
C SER A 69 -7.42 -4.31 -10.44
N PHE A 70 -7.52 -4.88 -9.24
CA PHE A 70 -6.34 -5.14 -8.41
C PHE A 70 -5.31 -6.02 -9.12
N GLU A 71 -5.75 -7.04 -9.86
CA GLU A 71 -4.85 -7.91 -10.63
C GLU A 71 -4.07 -7.13 -11.70
N SER A 72 -4.74 -6.22 -12.42
CA SER A 72 -4.09 -5.38 -13.43
C SER A 72 -3.04 -4.45 -12.80
N LEU A 73 -3.32 -3.91 -11.61
CA LEU A 73 -2.37 -3.06 -10.88
C LEU A 73 -1.16 -3.85 -10.38
N VAL A 74 -1.41 -5.03 -9.80
CA VAL A 74 -0.35 -5.94 -9.35
C VAL A 74 0.60 -6.28 -10.50
N GLN A 75 0.05 -6.53 -11.70
CA GLN A 75 0.85 -6.76 -12.89
C GLN A 75 1.59 -5.50 -13.37
N SER A 76 0.93 -4.33 -13.42
CA SER A 76 1.55 -3.08 -13.92
C SER A 76 2.72 -2.65 -13.05
N VAL A 77 2.59 -2.77 -11.72
CA VAL A 77 3.64 -2.40 -10.78
C VAL A 77 4.46 -3.60 -10.33
N HIS A 78 4.38 -4.77 -10.97
CA HIS A 78 5.15 -5.96 -10.60
C HIS A 78 5.15 -6.24 -9.08
N PHE A 79 4.00 -6.12 -8.44
CA PHE A 79 3.86 -6.27 -6.99
C PHE A 79 3.84 -7.74 -6.59
N ASP A 80 4.76 -8.16 -5.72
CA ASP A 80 4.75 -9.51 -5.15
C ASP A 80 4.06 -9.48 -3.77
N CYS A 81 2.78 -9.86 -3.74
CA CYS A 81 1.98 -9.88 -2.53
C CYS A 81 2.57 -10.75 -1.41
N LEU A 82 3.12 -11.93 -1.77
CA LEU A 82 3.65 -12.88 -0.78
C LEU A 82 4.93 -12.34 -0.14
N ARG A 83 5.84 -11.84 -0.98
CA ARG A 83 7.07 -11.21 -0.52
C ARG A 83 6.79 -9.98 0.32
N PHE A 84 5.94 -9.07 -0.16
CA PHE A 84 5.61 -7.85 0.55
C PHE A 84 4.98 -8.15 1.91
N SER A 85 4.04 -9.10 1.97
CA SER A 85 3.43 -9.57 3.23
C SER A 85 4.47 -10.08 4.23
N ASN A 86 5.38 -10.94 3.77
CA ASN A 86 6.43 -11.51 4.62
C ASN A 86 7.41 -10.45 5.14
N MET A 87 7.81 -9.51 4.28
CA MET A 87 8.70 -8.42 4.67
C MET A 87 8.00 -7.45 5.63
N LEU A 88 6.73 -7.11 5.37
CA LEU A 88 5.95 -6.23 6.23
C LEU A 88 5.78 -6.84 7.61
N LYS A 89 5.43 -8.13 7.70
CA LYS A 89 5.35 -8.84 8.98
C LYS A 89 6.66 -8.77 9.76
N ARG A 90 7.80 -9.01 9.10
CA ARG A 90 9.12 -8.90 9.75
C ARG A 90 9.37 -7.48 10.26
N ARG A 91 9.07 -6.46 9.46
CA ARG A 91 9.19 -5.04 9.88
C ARG A 91 8.32 -4.73 11.08
N LEU A 92 7.07 -5.21 11.09
CA LEU A 92 6.13 -5.00 12.19
C LEU A 92 6.50 -5.70 13.50
N LEU A 93 7.33 -6.76 13.45
CA LEU A 93 7.84 -7.44 14.65
C LEU A 93 9.02 -6.69 15.28
N HIS A 94 9.68 -5.82 14.52
CA HIS A 94 10.86 -5.07 14.94
C HIS A 94 10.62 -3.55 15.06
N ALA A 95 9.39 -3.08 14.81
CA ALA A 95 8.96 -1.67 14.87
C ALA A 95 8.17 -1.41 16.16
#